data_AF-A0A925EKP9-F1
#
_entry.id   AF-A0A925EKP9-F1
#
_cell.length_a   1.000
_cell.length_b   1.000
_cell.length_c   1.000
_cell.angle_alpha   90.00
_cell.angle_beta   90.00
_cell.angle_gamma   90.00
#
_symmetry.space_group_name_H-M   'P 1'
#
loop_
_entity.id
_entity.type
_entity.pdbx_description
1 polymer ?
#
loop_
_entity_poly.entity_id
_entity_poly.type
_entity_poly.pdbx_seq_one_letter_code
_entity_poly.pdbx_strand_id
1 'polypeptide(L)'
;MIRIEKQISALELFNEKASKLTNSAFIKSLTDKDKGIKIGYNTIGENKFSPIVMQKGHSNDELDAFILTYRFFIQNNEASSFNNIAEIYNDPNLHKMYKTCFQAARTELTNLLNSLNKFGIEIDNRKLSNIEILDTYIYGELAHANSAKREKFQSWIKDEVVASLLTASLCFCLIEILNIIYYVQILNDGVIKHLHKEISL
;
A
#
# COMPACT_ATOMS: atom_id res chain seq x y z
N MET A 1 33.41 -4.32 -3.61
CA MET A 1 33.03 -3.17 -4.46
C MET A 1 31.71 -3.43 -5.20
N ILE A 2 31.65 -4.26 -6.27
CA ILE A 2 30.43 -4.49 -7.09
C ILE A 2 29.18 -4.89 -6.27
N ARG A 3 29.34 -5.69 -5.21
CA ARG A 3 28.22 -6.11 -4.34
C ARG A 3 27.64 -4.93 -3.55
N ILE A 4 28.48 -4.07 -2.97
CA ILE A 4 28.05 -2.95 -2.13
C ILE A 4 27.36 -1.89 -2.99
N GLU A 5 27.90 -1.61 -4.18
CA GLU A 5 27.27 -0.69 -5.14
C GLU A 5 25.85 -1.14 -5.52
N LYS A 6 25.64 -2.44 -5.81
CA LYS A 6 24.31 -2.99 -6.07
C LYS A 6 23.36 -2.84 -4.88
N GLN A 7 23.86 -3.05 -3.66
CA GLN A 7 23.07 -2.87 -2.44
C GLN A 7 22.64 -1.41 -2.28
N ILE A 8 23.57 -0.46 -2.46
CA ILE A 8 23.28 0.99 -2.41
C ILE A 8 22.23 1.33 -3.47
N SER A 9 22.40 0.91 -4.73
CA SER A 9 21.44 1.19 -5.79
C SER A 9 20.04 0.63 -5.51
N ALA A 10 19.93 -0.54 -4.88
CA ALA A 10 18.63 -1.10 -4.49
C ALA A 10 17.92 -0.26 -3.40
N LEU A 11 18.68 0.21 -2.41
CA LEU A 11 18.17 1.10 -1.34
C LEU A 11 17.80 2.49 -1.89
N GLU A 12 18.61 3.04 -2.80
CA GLU A 12 18.32 4.31 -3.47
C GLU A 12 17.06 4.20 -4.33
N LEU A 13 16.90 3.12 -5.08
CA LEU A 13 15.69 2.86 -5.86
C LEU A 13 14.46 2.78 -4.95
N PHE A 14 14.55 2.10 -3.81
CA PHE A 14 13.49 2.09 -2.80
C PHE A 14 13.13 3.52 -2.38
N ASN A 15 14.13 4.34 -2.03
CA ASN A 15 13.94 5.71 -1.55
C ASN A 15 13.33 6.63 -2.62
N GLU A 16 13.74 6.46 -3.88
CA GLU A 16 13.18 7.17 -5.02
C GLU A 16 11.68 6.85 -5.18
N LYS A 17 11.31 5.56 -5.18
CA LYS A 17 9.89 5.15 -5.31
C LYS A 17 9.07 5.56 -4.09
N ALA A 18 9.66 5.55 -2.89
CA ALA A 18 9.00 5.97 -1.66
C ALA A 18 8.64 7.47 -1.75
N SER A 19 9.62 8.29 -2.16
CA SER A 19 9.43 9.71 -2.42
C SER A 19 8.36 9.97 -3.49
N LYS A 20 8.32 9.15 -4.55
CA LYS A 20 7.30 9.25 -5.59
C LYS A 20 5.89 8.97 -5.06
N LEU A 21 5.72 7.95 -4.21
CA LEU A 21 4.42 7.64 -3.57
C LEU A 21 3.97 8.78 -2.64
N THR A 22 4.86 9.24 -1.76
CA THR A 22 4.56 10.31 -0.79
C THR A 22 4.14 11.61 -1.47
N ASN A 23 4.70 11.92 -2.64
CA ASN A 23 4.39 13.12 -3.40
C ASN A 23 3.30 12.95 -4.48
N SER A 24 2.68 11.76 -4.55
CA SER A 24 1.68 11.43 -5.56
C SER A 24 0.41 12.27 -5.44
N ALA A 25 -0.29 12.44 -6.56
CA ALA A 25 -1.58 13.13 -6.60
C ALA A 25 -2.63 12.40 -5.73
N PHE A 26 -2.58 11.07 -5.69
CA PHE A 26 -3.42 10.25 -4.81
C PHE A 26 -3.27 10.67 -3.34
N ILE A 27 -2.06 10.73 -2.79
CA ILE A 27 -1.85 11.13 -1.39
C ILE A 27 -2.30 12.57 -1.14
N LYS A 28 -1.99 13.50 -2.05
CA LYS A 28 -2.45 14.89 -1.97
C LYS A 28 -3.97 14.97 -1.91
N SER A 29 -4.66 14.15 -2.71
CA SER A 29 -6.12 14.11 -2.73
C SER A 29 -6.74 13.56 -1.43
N LEU A 30 -6.06 12.64 -0.74
CA LEU A 30 -6.56 12.09 0.53
C LEU A 30 -6.38 13.06 1.70
N THR A 31 -5.45 14.01 1.58
CA THR A 31 -5.22 15.06 2.58
C THR A 31 -6.06 16.32 2.36
N ASP A 32 -6.78 16.38 1.24
CA ASP A 32 -7.66 17.50 0.91
C ASP A 32 -8.95 17.42 1.75
N LYS A 33 -9.21 18.47 2.54
CA LYS A 33 -10.35 18.53 3.48
C LYS A 33 -11.70 18.56 2.77
N ASP A 34 -11.74 18.91 1.50
CA ASP A 34 -12.95 18.92 0.68
C ASP A 34 -13.24 17.56 0.02
N LYS A 35 -12.33 16.58 0.22
CA LYS A 35 -12.44 15.22 -0.29
C LYS A 35 -12.78 14.23 0.84
N GLY A 36 -13.70 13.30 0.56
CA GLY A 36 -14.22 12.31 1.51
C GLY A 36 -15.44 11.54 0.98
N ILE A 37 -15.88 10.55 1.76
CA ILE A 37 -17.11 9.78 1.51
C ILE A 37 -18.24 10.41 2.33
N LYS A 38 -19.29 10.87 1.65
CA LYS A 38 -20.54 11.29 2.29
C LYS A 38 -21.60 10.23 1.99
N ILE A 39 -22.09 9.58 3.03
CA ILE A 39 -23.23 8.66 2.94
C ILE A 39 -24.47 9.45 3.34
N GLY A 40 -25.41 9.58 2.41
CA GLY A 40 -26.71 10.21 2.61
C GLY A 40 -27.84 9.22 2.36
N TYR A 41 -29.08 9.70 2.50
CA TYR A 41 -30.27 8.93 2.17
C TYR A 41 -31.22 9.79 1.34
N ASN A 42 -31.79 9.21 0.29
CA ASN A 42 -32.89 9.78 -0.47
C ASN A 42 -34.21 9.13 -0.05
N THR A 43 -35.28 9.92 0.02
CA THR A 43 -36.63 9.41 0.23
C THR A 43 -37.22 8.98 -1.11
N ILE A 44 -37.62 7.72 -1.24
CA ILE A 44 -38.28 7.17 -2.44
C ILE A 44 -39.74 6.84 -2.09
N GLY A 45 -40.55 7.88 -1.91
CA GLY A 45 -41.96 7.77 -1.49
C GLY A 45 -42.16 7.73 0.03
N GLU A 46 -43.39 7.51 0.48
CA GLU A 46 -43.71 7.43 1.91
C GLU A 46 -42.98 6.23 2.56
N ASN A 47 -42.05 6.52 3.48
CA ASN A 47 -41.31 5.55 4.29
C ASN A 47 -40.30 4.62 3.59
N LYS A 48 -39.79 4.96 2.40
CA LYS A 48 -38.62 4.26 1.83
C LYS A 48 -37.42 5.18 1.74
N PHE A 49 -36.29 4.73 2.28
CA PHE A 49 -35.01 5.40 2.14
C PHE A 49 -34.10 4.57 1.22
N SER A 50 -33.40 5.23 0.30
CA SER A 50 -32.29 4.64 -0.44
C SER A 50 -31.00 5.33 0.00
N PRO A 51 -29.95 4.58 0.34
CA PRO A 51 -28.65 5.18 0.54
C PRO A 51 -28.20 5.86 -0.75
N ILE A 52 -27.48 6.96 -0.62
CA ILE A 52 -26.72 7.61 -1.68
C ILE A 52 -25.30 7.73 -1.18
N VAL A 53 -24.33 7.33 -2.00
CA VAL A 53 -22.94 7.61 -1.70
C VAL A 53 -22.44 8.73 -2.61
N MET A 54 -22.03 9.84 -2.01
CA MET A 54 -21.30 10.90 -2.71
C MET A 54 -19.83 10.77 -2.33
N GLN A 55 -19.04 10.19 -3.24
CA GLN A 55 -17.59 10.13 -3.12
C GLN A 55 -16.97 11.32 -3.86
N LYS A 56 -16.48 12.31 -3.12
CA LYS A 56 -15.54 13.29 -3.68
C LYS A 56 -14.14 12.82 -3.29
N GLY A 57 -13.54 11.97 -4.11
CA GLY A 57 -12.28 11.29 -3.77
C GLY A 57 -11.12 11.60 -4.73
N HIS A 58 -10.16 10.68 -4.74
CA HIS A 58 -9.16 10.54 -5.80
C HIS A 58 -9.83 10.10 -7.11
N SER A 59 -9.20 10.37 -8.25
CA SER A 59 -9.58 9.73 -9.51
C SER A 59 -9.02 8.31 -9.60
N ASN A 60 -9.61 7.47 -10.46
CA ASN A 60 -9.08 6.14 -10.74
C ASN A 60 -7.63 6.23 -11.27
N ASP A 61 -7.34 7.19 -12.15
CA ASP A 61 -5.98 7.42 -12.67
C ASP A 61 -4.96 7.72 -11.57
N GLU A 62 -5.35 8.49 -10.54
CA GLU A 62 -4.49 8.80 -9.39
C GLU A 62 -4.17 7.53 -8.58
N LEU A 63 -5.18 6.70 -8.33
CA LEU A 63 -5.02 5.42 -7.64
C LEU A 63 -4.19 4.43 -8.48
N ASP A 64 -4.43 4.32 -9.78
CA ASP A 64 -3.68 3.45 -10.69
C ASP A 64 -2.20 3.82 -10.72
N ALA A 65 -1.90 5.12 -10.83
CA ALA A 65 -0.52 5.60 -10.80
C ALA A 65 0.18 5.32 -9.45
N PHE A 66 -0.57 5.43 -8.35
CA PHE A 66 -0.09 5.05 -7.01
C PHE A 66 0.23 3.55 -6.98
N ILE A 67 -0.72 2.69 -7.37
CA ILE A 67 -0.57 1.23 -7.36
C ILE A 67 0.58 0.78 -8.25
N LEU A 68 0.74 1.38 -9.43
CA LEU A 68 1.85 1.07 -10.34
C LEU A 68 3.21 1.31 -9.67
N THR A 69 3.34 2.40 -8.90
CA THR A 69 4.57 2.68 -8.16
C THR A 69 4.68 1.79 -6.91
N TYR A 70 3.57 1.51 -6.23
CA TYR A 70 3.52 0.64 -5.05
C TYR A 70 4.01 -0.78 -5.34
N ARG A 71 3.79 -1.29 -6.56
CA ARG A 71 4.27 -2.61 -6.96
C ARG A 71 5.79 -2.81 -6.82
N PHE A 72 6.59 -1.75 -6.94
CA PHE A 72 8.04 -1.81 -6.72
C PHE A 72 8.45 -2.32 -5.33
N PHE A 73 7.53 -2.25 -4.36
CA PHE A 73 7.78 -2.66 -2.98
C PHE A 73 7.38 -4.12 -2.71
N ILE A 74 6.45 -4.68 -3.47
CA ILE A 74 5.86 -5.99 -3.20
C ILE A 74 6.23 -7.08 -4.20
N GLN A 75 6.68 -6.71 -5.40
CA GLN A 75 7.03 -7.70 -6.42
C GLN A 75 8.50 -8.11 -6.30
N ASN A 76 8.75 -9.41 -6.13
CA ASN A 76 10.10 -9.94 -5.90
C ASN A 76 11.04 -9.82 -7.12
N ASN A 77 10.53 -9.45 -8.30
CA ASN A 77 11.36 -9.14 -9.45
C ASN A 77 12.01 -7.74 -9.36
N GLU A 78 11.61 -6.92 -8.38
CA GLU A 78 12.13 -5.57 -8.18
C GLU A 78 13.19 -5.55 -7.08
N ALA A 79 14.38 -5.04 -7.37
CA ALA A 79 15.48 -4.96 -6.39
C ALA A 79 15.10 -4.13 -5.15
N SER A 80 14.21 -3.16 -5.31
CA SER A 80 13.66 -2.32 -4.25
C SER A 80 12.50 -2.96 -3.46
N SER A 81 12.15 -4.22 -3.71
CA SER A 81 11.08 -4.86 -2.94
C SER A 81 11.51 -5.09 -1.50
N PHE A 82 10.54 -5.10 -0.56
CA PHE A 82 10.79 -5.39 0.85
C PHE A 82 11.53 -6.71 1.06
N ASN A 83 11.24 -7.72 0.23
CA ASN A 83 11.90 -9.01 0.31
C ASN A 83 13.34 -8.95 -0.17
N ASN A 84 13.63 -8.26 -1.27
CA ASN A 84 14.97 -8.19 -1.83
C ASN A 84 15.90 -7.31 -0.97
N ILE A 85 15.42 -6.16 -0.48
CA ILE A 85 16.26 -5.32 0.40
C ILE A 85 16.50 -5.99 1.77
N ALA A 86 15.66 -6.96 2.18
CA ALA A 86 15.88 -7.68 3.44
C ALA A 86 17.21 -8.43 3.46
N GLU A 87 17.71 -8.87 2.30
CA GLU A 87 19.03 -9.50 2.20
C GLU A 87 20.16 -8.56 2.63
N ILE A 88 20.00 -7.26 2.37
CA ILE A 88 20.95 -6.20 2.78
C ILE A 88 20.91 -6.05 4.30
N TYR A 89 19.71 -6.04 4.88
CA TYR A 89 19.53 -5.95 6.33
C TYR A 89 19.97 -7.21 7.08
N ASN A 90 20.08 -8.35 6.39
CA ASN A 90 20.61 -9.58 6.97
C ASN A 90 22.14 -9.67 6.94
N ASP A 91 22.85 -8.69 6.36
CA ASP A 91 24.30 -8.68 6.31
C ASP A 91 24.91 -8.73 7.73
N PRO A 92 25.75 -9.73 8.08
CA PRO A 92 26.34 -9.85 9.42
C PRO A 92 27.04 -8.59 9.92
N ASN A 93 27.65 -7.80 9.03
CA ASN A 93 28.42 -6.61 9.38
C ASN A 93 27.56 -5.37 9.61
N LEU A 94 26.30 -5.38 9.14
CA LEU A 94 25.40 -4.25 9.36
C LEU A 94 25.06 -4.11 10.85
N HIS A 95 25.09 -2.87 11.33
CA HIS A 95 24.80 -2.54 12.72
C HIS A 95 23.43 -3.08 13.17
N LYS A 96 23.39 -3.78 14.32
CA LYS A 96 22.21 -4.50 14.83
C LYS A 96 20.95 -3.64 14.89
N MET A 97 21.08 -2.35 15.19
CA MET A 97 19.95 -1.41 15.24
C MET A 97 19.18 -1.37 13.91
N TYR A 98 19.86 -1.25 12.76
CA TYR A 98 19.19 -1.22 11.46
C TYR A 98 18.41 -2.51 11.17
N LYS A 99 19.00 -3.66 11.54
CA LYS A 99 18.36 -4.97 11.39
C LYS A 99 17.07 -5.06 12.21
N THR A 100 17.14 -4.68 13.48
CA THR A 100 16.00 -4.72 14.40
C THR A 100 14.88 -3.79 13.92
N CYS A 101 15.21 -2.56 13.54
CA CYS A 101 14.24 -1.58 13.05
C CYS A 101 13.56 -2.02 11.76
N PHE A 102 14.32 -2.55 10.80
CA PHE A 102 13.76 -3.05 9.55
C PHE A 102 12.90 -4.31 9.76
N GLN A 103 13.32 -5.24 10.63
CA GLN A 103 12.53 -6.40 10.96
C GLN A 103 11.21 -6.02 11.66
N ALA A 104 11.23 -4.99 12.51
CA ALA A 104 10.02 -4.43 13.11
C ALA A 104 9.06 -3.88 12.04
N ALA A 105 9.56 -3.10 11.08
CA ALA A 105 8.76 -2.57 9.98
C ALA A 105 8.13 -3.69 9.12
N ARG A 106 8.88 -4.75 8.81
CA ARG A 106 8.33 -5.92 8.09
C ARG A 106 7.26 -6.65 8.89
N THR A 107 7.46 -6.77 10.20
CA THR A 107 6.47 -7.39 11.09
C THR A 107 5.20 -6.56 11.14
N GLU A 108 5.33 -5.23 11.25
CA GLU A 108 4.20 -4.29 11.21
C GLU A 108 3.43 -4.37 9.90
N LEU A 109 4.13 -4.38 8.75
CA LEU A 109 3.50 -4.56 7.44
C LEU A 109 2.75 -5.89 7.34
N THR A 110 3.36 -6.97 7.81
CA THR A 110 2.74 -8.31 7.81
C THR A 110 1.50 -8.34 8.70
N ASN A 111 1.56 -7.73 9.87
CA ASN A 111 0.43 -7.64 10.80
C ASN A 111 -0.71 -6.81 10.21
N LEU A 112 -0.39 -5.65 9.60
CA LEU A 112 -1.36 -4.80 8.92
C LEU A 112 -2.08 -5.58 7.81
N LEU A 113 -1.33 -6.25 6.93
CA LEU A 113 -1.87 -6.99 5.79
C LEU A 113 -2.78 -8.14 6.24
N ASN A 114 -2.40 -8.87 7.29
CA ASN A 114 -3.19 -10.00 7.80
C ASN A 114 -4.32 -9.61 8.76
N SER A 115 -4.32 -8.37 9.25
CA SER A 115 -5.39 -7.90 10.14
C SER A 115 -6.71 -7.76 9.38
N LEU A 116 -7.81 -7.89 10.13
CA LEU A 116 -9.14 -7.63 9.61
C LEU A 116 -9.25 -6.16 9.17
N ASN A 117 -10.01 -5.94 8.11
CA ASN A 117 -10.23 -4.60 7.60
C ASN A 117 -10.89 -3.70 8.67
N LYS A 118 -10.50 -2.42 8.69
CA LYS A 118 -10.91 -1.45 9.71
C LYS A 118 -12.42 -1.28 9.83
N PHE A 119 -13.14 -1.49 8.74
CA PHE A 119 -14.60 -1.29 8.66
C PHE A 119 -15.39 -2.57 8.97
N GLY A 120 -14.72 -3.68 9.27
CA GLY A 120 -15.38 -4.96 9.57
C GLY A 120 -16.18 -5.52 8.40
N ILE A 121 -15.85 -5.15 7.16
CA ILE A 121 -16.57 -5.56 5.95
C ILE A 121 -16.60 -7.09 5.86
N GLU A 122 -17.81 -7.60 5.70
CA GLU A 122 -18.13 -9.02 5.60
C GLU A 122 -18.78 -9.31 4.25
N ILE A 123 -18.23 -10.26 3.52
CA ILE A 123 -18.77 -10.74 2.24
C ILE A 123 -18.83 -12.26 2.33
N ASP A 124 -19.98 -12.83 1.96
CA ASP A 124 -20.24 -14.28 2.03
C ASP A 124 -19.99 -14.86 3.44
N ASN A 125 -20.49 -14.19 4.48
CA ASN A 125 -20.33 -14.55 5.90
C ASN A 125 -18.87 -14.62 6.37
N ARG A 126 -17.97 -13.88 5.71
CA ARG A 126 -16.54 -13.88 6.03
C ARG A 126 -15.99 -12.45 6.07
N LYS A 127 -15.36 -12.12 7.20
CA LYS A 127 -14.66 -10.84 7.36
C LYS A 127 -13.42 -10.82 6.47
N LEU A 128 -13.26 -9.74 5.73
CA LEU A 128 -12.12 -9.57 4.83
C LEU A 128 -10.90 -9.03 5.58
N SER A 129 -9.72 -9.58 5.28
CA SER A 129 -8.45 -8.99 5.69
C SER A 129 -8.00 -7.88 4.73
N ASN A 130 -7.06 -7.04 5.17
CA ASN A 130 -6.51 -5.98 4.33
C ASN A 130 -5.81 -6.53 3.07
N ILE A 131 -5.06 -7.63 3.19
CA ILE A 131 -4.38 -8.26 2.05
C ILE A 131 -5.37 -8.74 1.00
N GLU A 132 -6.54 -9.24 1.40
CA GLU A 132 -7.53 -9.69 0.45
C GLU A 132 -8.20 -8.56 -0.31
N ILE A 133 -8.45 -7.43 0.36
CA ILE A 133 -8.95 -6.22 -0.29
C ILE A 133 -7.90 -5.71 -1.27
N LEU A 134 -6.67 -5.53 -0.81
CA LEU A 134 -5.56 -5.03 -1.62
C LEU A 134 -5.30 -5.91 -2.84
N ASP A 135 -5.15 -7.23 -2.64
CA ASP A 135 -4.87 -8.20 -3.70
C ASP A 135 -6.01 -8.29 -4.72
N THR A 136 -7.27 -8.23 -4.26
CA THR A 136 -8.44 -8.27 -5.16
C THR A 136 -8.56 -6.97 -5.97
N TYR A 137 -8.30 -5.81 -5.39
CA TYR A 137 -8.29 -4.54 -6.14
C TYR A 137 -7.12 -4.47 -7.13
N ILE A 138 -5.90 -4.76 -6.66
CA ILE A 138 -4.71 -4.71 -7.52
C ILE A 138 -4.86 -5.67 -8.68
N TYR A 139 -5.15 -6.95 -8.46
CA TYR A 139 -5.15 -7.94 -9.55
C TYR A 139 -6.51 -8.16 -10.22
N GLY A 140 -7.59 -7.60 -9.67
CA GLY A 140 -8.93 -7.68 -10.25
C GLY A 140 -9.26 -6.51 -11.18
N GLU A 141 -8.74 -5.31 -10.88
CA GLU A 141 -9.08 -4.09 -11.61
C GLU A 141 -7.85 -3.25 -12.00
N LEU A 142 -6.96 -2.95 -11.05
CA LEU A 142 -5.97 -1.86 -11.19
C LEU A 142 -4.67 -2.28 -11.91
N ALA A 143 -4.31 -3.56 -11.89
CA ALA A 143 -3.05 -4.06 -12.45
C ALA A 143 -3.13 -5.55 -12.83
N HIS A 144 -2.83 -5.88 -14.10
CA HIS A 144 -2.78 -7.24 -14.66
C HIS A 144 -4.05 -8.08 -14.42
N ALA A 145 -4.87 -8.24 -15.46
CA ALA A 145 -6.09 -9.02 -15.39
C ALA A 145 -5.85 -10.48 -14.95
N ASN A 146 -6.12 -10.79 -13.70
CA ASN A 146 -6.37 -12.14 -13.23
C ASN A 146 -7.89 -12.38 -13.29
N SER A 147 -8.35 -13.29 -14.15
CA SER A 147 -9.78 -13.50 -14.39
C SER A 147 -10.56 -13.82 -13.10
N ALA A 148 -10.03 -14.68 -12.23
CA ALA A 148 -10.66 -15.02 -10.96
C ALA A 148 -10.73 -13.83 -10.01
N LYS A 149 -9.68 -13.00 -9.95
CA LYS A 149 -9.70 -11.77 -9.12
C LYS A 149 -10.62 -10.72 -9.69
N ARG A 150 -10.74 -10.62 -11.02
CA ARG A 150 -11.68 -9.72 -11.70
C ARG A 150 -13.12 -10.12 -11.40
N GLU A 151 -13.46 -11.39 -11.50
CA GLU A 151 -14.80 -11.87 -11.14
C GLU A 151 -15.14 -11.58 -9.67
N LYS A 152 -14.18 -11.80 -8.77
CA LYS A 152 -14.32 -11.49 -7.35
C LYS A 152 -14.49 -9.99 -7.10
N PHE A 153 -13.70 -9.15 -7.76
CA PHE A 153 -13.84 -7.70 -7.67
C PHE A 153 -15.22 -7.25 -8.15
N GLN A 154 -15.64 -7.72 -9.32
CA GLN A 154 -16.95 -7.40 -9.92
C GLN A 154 -18.12 -7.90 -9.06
N SER A 155 -17.97 -8.98 -8.29
CA SER A 155 -19.01 -9.40 -7.35
C SER A 155 -19.08 -8.50 -6.12
N TRP A 156 -17.93 -8.00 -5.64
CA TRP A 156 -17.84 -7.12 -4.48
C TRP A 156 -18.41 -5.73 -4.73
N ILE A 157 -18.23 -5.19 -5.93
CA ILE A 157 -18.65 -3.81 -6.26
C ILE A 157 -20.10 -3.69 -6.75
N LYS A 158 -20.89 -4.78 -6.74
CA LYS A 158 -22.31 -4.74 -7.16
C LYS A 158 -23.17 -3.86 -6.25
N ASP A 159 -22.83 -3.81 -4.97
CA ASP A 159 -23.50 -2.97 -3.98
C ASP A 159 -22.67 -1.69 -3.79
N GLU A 160 -23.26 -0.53 -4.07
CA GLU A 160 -22.57 0.77 -4.02
C GLU A 160 -22.05 1.13 -2.63
N VAL A 161 -22.74 0.70 -1.57
CA VAL A 161 -22.33 0.95 -0.18
C VAL A 161 -21.12 0.07 0.14
N VAL A 162 -21.18 -1.21 -0.21
CA VAL A 162 -20.05 -2.14 -0.05
C VAL A 162 -18.84 -1.67 -0.86
N ALA A 163 -19.03 -1.28 -2.12
CA ALA A 163 -17.97 -0.77 -2.99
C ALA A 163 -17.28 0.46 -2.39
N SER A 164 -18.06 1.37 -1.81
CA SER A 164 -17.55 2.59 -1.18
C SER A 164 -16.76 2.29 0.09
N LEU A 165 -17.25 1.36 0.93
CA LEU A 165 -16.55 0.91 2.14
C LEU A 165 -15.25 0.17 1.80
N LEU A 166 -15.27 -0.70 0.79
CA LEU A 166 -14.07 -1.40 0.31
C LEU A 166 -13.03 -0.42 -0.21
N THR A 167 -13.44 0.59 -0.98
CA THR A 167 -12.55 1.64 -1.48
C THR A 167 -11.97 2.46 -0.33
N ALA A 168 -12.78 2.82 0.66
CA ALA A 168 -12.30 3.49 1.88
C ALA A 168 -11.27 2.63 2.62
N SER A 169 -11.53 1.32 2.73
CA SER A 169 -10.64 0.36 3.36
C SER A 169 -9.32 0.23 2.63
N LEU A 170 -9.35 0.19 1.30
CA LEU A 170 -8.16 0.20 0.46
C LEU A 170 -7.33 1.46 0.73
N CYS A 171 -7.94 2.66 0.66
CA CYS A 171 -7.22 3.91 0.90
C CYS A 171 -6.58 3.96 2.28
N PHE A 172 -7.30 3.54 3.32
CA PHE A 172 -6.75 3.45 4.68
C PHE A 172 -5.54 2.51 4.71
N CYS A 173 -5.66 1.32 4.14
CA CYS A 173 -4.56 0.36 4.08
C CYS A 173 -3.34 0.92 3.33
N LEU A 174 -3.54 1.60 2.19
CA LEU A 174 -2.45 2.21 1.41
C LEU A 174 -1.73 3.33 2.18
N ILE A 175 -2.45 4.13 2.98
CA ILE A 175 -1.84 5.15 3.85
C ILE A 175 -0.95 4.49 4.91
N GLU A 176 -1.46 3.46 5.60
CA GLU A 176 -0.68 2.76 6.63
C GLU A 176 0.56 2.09 6.03
N ILE A 177 0.42 1.46 4.85
CA ILE A 177 1.56 0.91 4.10
C ILE A 177 2.57 2.01 3.74
N LEU A 178 2.10 3.18 3.30
CA LEU A 178 2.98 4.29 2.96
C LEU A 178 3.77 4.79 4.17
N ASN A 179 3.16 4.85 5.36
CA ASN A 179 3.86 5.21 6.58
C ASN A 179 5.03 4.25 6.87
N ILE A 180 4.81 2.94 6.67
CA ILE A 180 5.85 1.92 6.83
C ILE A 180 6.95 2.07 5.76
N ILE A 181 6.57 2.31 4.50
CA ILE A 181 7.52 2.57 3.40
C ILE A 181 8.39 3.81 3.72
N TYR A 182 7.77 4.90 4.18
CA TYR A 182 8.48 6.12 4.55
C TYR A 182 9.43 5.89 5.74
N TYR A 183 9.01 5.11 6.73
CA TYR A 183 9.90 4.71 7.82
C TYR A 183 11.14 3.95 7.31
N VAL A 184 10.95 2.98 6.40
CA VAL A 184 12.07 2.24 5.81
C VAL A 184 12.96 3.14 4.94
N GLN A 185 12.40 4.13 4.25
CA GLN A 185 13.19 5.12 3.51
C GLN A 185 14.20 5.84 4.44
N ILE A 186 13.75 6.28 5.62
CA ILE A 186 14.63 6.92 6.62
C ILE A 186 15.71 5.95 7.10
N LEU A 187 15.38 4.67 7.31
CA LEU A 187 16.36 3.65 7.67
C LEU A 187 17.40 3.45 6.57
N ASN A 188 16.94 3.36 5.31
CA ASN A 188 17.80 3.19 4.14
C ASN A 188 18.85 4.30 4.04
N ASP A 189 18.48 5.56 4.30
CA ASP A 189 19.43 6.68 4.29
C ASP A 189 20.58 6.47 5.30
N GLY A 190 20.29 5.86 6.45
CA GLY A 190 21.30 5.49 7.44
C GLY A 190 22.19 4.34 6.96
N VAL A 191 21.59 3.32 6.36
CA VAL A 191 22.31 2.14 5.84
C VAL A 191 23.21 2.53 4.65
N ILE A 192 22.74 3.35 3.72
CA ILE A 192 23.52 3.85 2.58
C ILE A 192 24.77 4.59 3.09
N LYS A 193 24.62 5.49 4.07
CA LYS A 193 25.76 6.19 4.69
C LYS A 193 26.77 5.25 5.34
N HIS A 194 26.30 4.14 5.91
CA HIS A 194 27.17 3.11 6.46
C HIS A 194 27.93 2.37 5.37
N LEU A 195 27.25 1.92 4.30
CA LEU A 195 27.86 1.21 3.17
C LEU A 195 28.89 2.06 2.41
N HIS A 196 28.66 3.36 2.24
CA HIS A 196 29.65 4.26 1.62
C HIS A 196 30.95 4.38 2.42
N LYS A 197 30.90 4.27 3.75
CA LYS A 197 32.11 4.29 4.58
C LYS A 197 32.94 3.03 4.36
N GLU A 198 32.30 1.89 4.11
CA GLU A 198 33.00 0.64 3.81
C GLU A 198 33.69 0.63 2.44
N ILE A 199 33.17 1.38 1.46
CA ILE A 199 33.83 1.55 0.14
C ILE A 199 35.07 2.45 0.25
N SER A 200 35.08 3.37 1.21
CA SER A 200 36.16 4.35 1.40
C SER A 200 37.35 3.81 2.23
N LEU A 201 37.27 2.57 2.73
CA LEU A 201 38.28 1.88 3.52
C LEU A 201 38.98 0.80 2.68
#